data_AF-M2ZUJ3-F1
#
_entry.id   AF-M2ZUJ3-F1
#
_cell.length_a   1.000
_cell.length_b   1.000
_cell.length_c   1.000
_cell.angle_alpha   90.00
_cell.angle_beta   90.00
_cell.angle_gamma   90.00
#
_symmetry.space_group_name_H-M   'P 1'
#
loop_
_entity.id
_entity.type
_entity.pdbx_description
1 polymer ?
#
loop_
_entity_poly.entity_id
_entity_poly.type
_entity_poly.pdbx_seq_one_letter_code
_entity_poly.pdbx_strand_id
1 'polypeptide(L)'
;MRCFCALALVAAAVSAAPPPGGPTPPPSGDRSVGALLTRLRTLYRQADAATREYEAAGPVLRRQRAAADRTAEELAVARTALARSRDEAGALAREQYRGGVGGLSPAVTLLLAADPEGALRRQHELEREAARRVGALSRLASSAARAEVVARGARVALDAQLTLADRRDRRREAARRGLDEVERLLAGLSERELAALRASGRG
;
A
#
# COMPACT_ATOMS: atom_id res chain seq x y z
N MET A 1 20.63 -22.92 22.90
CA MET A 1 21.60 -22.51 21.87
C MET A 1 21.22 -21.12 21.37
N ARG A 2 22.03 -20.10 21.66
CA ARG A 2 21.79 -18.70 21.26
C ARG A 2 22.68 -18.41 20.05
N CYS A 3 22.06 -18.16 18.89
CA CYS A 3 22.78 -17.84 17.66
C CYS A 3 22.85 -16.31 17.52
N PHE A 4 24.05 -15.77 17.67
CA PHE A 4 24.40 -14.37 17.40
C PHE A 4 24.62 -14.22 15.90
N CYS A 5 23.79 -13.42 15.21
CA CYS A 5 24.06 -13.00 13.83
C CYS A 5 24.55 -11.55 13.85
N ALA A 6 25.82 -11.37 13.46
CA ALA A 6 26.48 -10.09 13.31
C ALA A 6 25.80 -9.23 12.24
N LEU A 7 25.36 -8.03 12.62
CA LEU A 7 24.92 -7.01 11.67
C LEU A 7 26.15 -6.30 11.10
N ALA A 8 26.38 -6.45 9.81
CA ALA A 8 27.35 -5.68 9.05
C ALA A 8 26.81 -4.25 8.84
N LEU A 9 27.54 -3.27 9.37
CA LEU A 9 27.23 -1.85 9.30
C LEU A 9 27.89 -1.28 8.04
N VAL A 10 27.11 -1.11 6.96
CA VAL A 10 27.57 -0.44 5.73
C VAL A 10 27.42 1.07 5.93
N ALA A 11 28.55 1.76 6.07
CA ALA A 11 28.60 3.22 6.10
C ALA A 11 28.29 3.78 4.70
N ALA A 12 27.09 4.31 4.51
CA ALA A 12 26.74 5.09 3.34
C ALA A 12 27.37 6.48 3.45
N ALA A 13 28.31 6.78 2.56
CA ALA A 13 28.88 8.11 2.41
C ALA A 13 27.77 9.11 1.99
N VAL A 14 27.45 10.03 2.89
CA VAL A 14 26.58 11.18 2.60
C VAL A 14 27.34 12.13 1.69
N SER A 15 27.04 12.09 0.39
CA SER A 15 27.35 13.22 -0.50
C SER A 15 26.44 14.38 -0.12
N ALA A 16 27.01 15.37 0.56
CA ALA A 16 26.40 16.66 0.80
C ALA A 16 26.01 17.30 -0.55
N ALA A 17 24.71 17.36 -0.83
CA ALA A 17 24.16 18.18 -1.89
C ALA A 17 24.33 19.67 -1.52
N PRO A 18 24.80 20.54 -2.41
CA PRO A 18 24.91 21.96 -2.11
C PRO A 18 23.50 22.59 -2.05
N PRO A 19 23.29 23.65 -1.24
CA PRO A 19 22.01 24.31 -1.13
C PRO A 19 21.62 25.05 -2.43
N PRO A 20 20.34 25.06 -2.83
CA PRO A 20 19.87 25.89 -3.93
C PRO A 20 19.63 27.31 -3.41
N GLY A 21 20.56 28.24 -3.68
CA GLY A 21 20.34 29.63 -3.26
C GLY A 21 21.53 30.58 -3.36
N GLY A 22 22.53 30.31 -4.20
CA GLY A 22 23.60 31.27 -4.46
C GLY A 22 23.13 32.40 -5.38
N PRO A 23 23.58 33.66 -5.16
CA PRO A 23 23.18 34.81 -5.98
C PRO A 23 23.52 34.57 -7.45
N THR A 24 22.52 34.75 -8.32
CA THR A 24 22.67 34.66 -9.77
C THR A 24 23.56 35.82 -10.23
N PRO A 25 24.73 35.55 -10.86
CA PRO A 25 25.57 36.64 -11.35
C PRO A 25 24.87 37.36 -12.51
N PRO A 26 25.10 38.68 -12.68
CA PRO A 26 24.55 39.46 -13.79
C PRO A 26 24.98 38.87 -15.15
N PRO A 27 24.21 39.11 -16.24
CA PRO A 27 24.53 38.59 -17.56
C PRO A 27 25.74 39.31 -18.14
N SER A 28 26.93 38.84 -17.78
CA SER A 28 28.21 39.37 -18.24
C SER A 28 28.85 38.38 -19.21
N GLY A 29 29.00 38.78 -20.47
CA GLY A 29 29.94 38.19 -21.43
C GLY A 29 29.42 36.97 -22.18
N ASP A 30 29.76 36.91 -23.47
CA ASP A 30 29.55 35.78 -24.38
C ASP A 30 29.77 34.44 -23.65
N ARG A 31 28.70 33.70 -23.40
CA ARG A 31 28.84 32.33 -22.87
C ARG A 31 29.55 31.51 -23.92
N SER A 32 30.63 30.84 -23.53
CA SER A 32 31.34 29.99 -24.49
C SER A 32 30.42 28.90 -25.03
N VAL A 33 30.49 28.66 -26.35
CA VAL A 33 29.70 27.62 -27.03
C VAL A 33 29.86 26.26 -26.35
N GLY A 34 31.06 25.95 -25.84
CA GLY A 34 31.35 24.73 -25.08
C GLY A 34 30.55 24.63 -23.77
N ALA A 35 30.35 25.73 -23.04
CA ALA A 35 29.53 25.76 -21.84
C ALA A 35 28.04 25.54 -22.17
N LEU A 36 27.55 26.15 -23.25
CA LEU A 36 26.17 25.95 -23.73
C LEU A 36 25.91 24.50 -24.16
N LEU A 37 26.81 23.91 -24.96
CA LEU A 37 26.74 22.50 -25.36
C LEU A 37 26.77 21.56 -24.15
N THR A 38 27.63 21.84 -23.17
CA THR A 38 27.72 21.04 -21.94
C THR A 38 26.44 21.09 -21.14
N ARG A 39 25.82 22.27 -20.99
CA ARG A 39 24.54 22.44 -20.31
C ARG A 39 23.42 21.72 -21.06
N LEU A 40 23.34 21.89 -22.39
CA LEU A 40 22.35 21.23 -23.23
C LEU A 40 22.45 19.70 -23.14
N ARG A 41 23.66 19.14 -23.28
CA ARG A 41 23.91 17.70 -23.15
C ARG A 41 23.57 17.18 -21.75
N THR A 42 23.74 18.00 -20.72
CA THR A 42 23.36 17.63 -19.36
C THR A 42 21.84 17.57 -19.19
N LEU A 43 21.12 18.57 -19.68
CA LEU A 43 19.65 18.59 -19.63
C LEU A 43 19.03 17.43 -20.41
N TYR A 44 19.54 17.14 -21.62
CA TYR A 44 19.10 15.99 -22.40
C TYR A 44 19.32 14.67 -21.68
N ARG A 45 20.51 14.45 -21.09
CA ARG A 45 20.78 13.23 -20.32
C ARG A 45 19.87 13.08 -19.11
N GLN A 46 19.57 14.19 -18.41
CA GLN A 46 18.65 14.17 -17.28
C GLN A 46 17.21 13.86 -17.70
N ALA A 47 16.74 14.46 -18.81
CA ALA A 47 15.40 14.21 -19.34
C ALA A 47 15.25 12.77 -19.86
N ASP A 48 16.25 12.25 -20.57
CA ASP A 48 16.27 10.86 -21.05
C ASP A 48 16.30 9.87 -19.87
N ALA A 49 17.15 10.10 -18.86
CA ALA A 49 17.19 9.27 -17.66
C ALA A 49 15.83 9.24 -16.93
N ALA A 50 15.21 10.40 -16.72
CA ALA A 50 13.89 10.49 -16.08
C ALA A 50 12.79 9.82 -16.91
N THR A 51 12.84 9.92 -18.24
CA THR A 51 11.90 9.26 -19.15
C THR A 51 12.03 7.75 -19.08
N ARG A 52 13.26 7.22 -19.13
CA ARG A 52 13.52 5.77 -18.99
C ARG A 52 13.01 5.22 -17.67
N GLU A 53 13.23 5.93 -16.56
CA GLU A 53 12.70 5.54 -15.25
C GLU A 53 11.16 5.57 -15.21
N TYR A 54 10.55 6.59 -15.81
CA TYR A 54 9.09 6.70 -15.93
C TYR A 54 8.48 5.52 -16.73
N GLU A 55 9.11 5.16 -17.85
CA GLU A 55 8.69 4.04 -18.70
C GLU A 55 8.87 2.70 -17.97
N ALA A 56 10.02 2.50 -17.33
CA ALA A 56 10.32 1.30 -16.55
C ALA A 56 9.37 1.11 -15.35
N ALA A 57 8.88 2.19 -14.75
CA ALA A 57 7.90 2.13 -13.66
C ALA A 57 6.51 1.64 -14.12
N GLY A 58 6.18 1.76 -15.41
CA GLY A 58 4.86 1.41 -15.96
C GLY A 58 4.46 -0.06 -15.70
N PRO A 59 5.26 -1.05 -16.14
CA PRO A 59 4.98 -2.46 -15.89
C PRO A 59 4.88 -2.81 -14.39
N VAL A 60 5.74 -2.24 -13.55
CA VAL A 60 5.74 -2.47 -12.10
C VAL A 60 4.45 -1.95 -11.48
N LEU A 61 4.04 -0.73 -11.82
CA LEU A 61 2.79 -0.14 -11.33
C LEU A 61 1.56 -0.93 -11.78
N ARG A 62 1.54 -1.47 -13.01
CA ARG A 62 0.45 -2.34 -13.47
C ARG A 62 0.35 -3.62 -12.63
N ARG A 63 1.48 -4.27 -12.34
CA ARG A 63 1.51 -5.46 -11.48
C ARG A 63 1.04 -5.16 -10.06
N GLN A 64 1.46 -4.02 -9.50
CA GLN A 64 1.06 -3.61 -8.16
C GLN A 64 -0.43 -3.28 -8.08
N ARG A 65 -1.00 -2.62 -9.10
CA ARG A 65 -2.45 -2.39 -9.21
C ARG A 65 -3.23 -3.69 -9.19
N ALA A 66 -2.84 -4.64 -10.05
CA ALA A 66 -3.48 -5.94 -10.09
C ALA A 66 -3.38 -6.71 -8.75
N ALA A 67 -2.28 -6.53 -8.01
CA ALA A 67 -2.15 -7.10 -6.66
C ALA A 67 -3.09 -6.42 -5.65
N ALA A 68 -3.17 -5.09 -5.67
CA ALA A 68 -4.09 -4.33 -4.81
C ALA A 68 -5.56 -4.68 -5.10
N ASP A 69 -5.93 -4.81 -6.38
CA ASP A 69 -7.29 -5.20 -6.79
C ASP A 69 -7.65 -6.59 -6.26
N ARG A 70 -6.77 -7.58 -6.42
CA ARG A 70 -6.98 -8.93 -5.86
C ARG A 70 -7.16 -8.91 -4.34
N THR A 71 -6.31 -8.16 -3.62
CA THR A 71 -6.46 -8.10 -2.15
C THR A 71 -7.71 -7.32 -1.73
N ALA A 72 -8.18 -6.37 -2.53
CA ALA A 72 -9.45 -5.69 -2.31
C ALA A 72 -10.65 -6.63 -2.50
N GLU A 73 -10.62 -7.49 -3.52
CA GLU A 73 -11.62 -8.54 -3.72
C GLU A 73 -11.64 -9.54 -2.55
N GLU A 74 -10.47 -10.02 -2.12
CA GLU A 74 -10.34 -10.89 -0.95
C GLU A 74 -10.89 -10.22 0.32
N LEU A 75 -10.64 -8.92 0.48
CA LEU A 75 -11.16 -8.14 1.62
C LEU A 75 -12.69 -8.06 1.58
N ALA A 76 -13.28 -7.87 0.41
CA ALA A 76 -14.74 -7.87 0.25
C ALA A 76 -15.32 -9.23 0.67
N VAL A 77 -14.74 -10.34 0.18
CA VAL A 77 -15.15 -11.70 0.57
C VAL A 77 -15.02 -11.92 2.08
N ALA A 78 -13.90 -11.51 2.69
CA ALA A 78 -13.68 -11.67 4.12
C ALA A 78 -14.67 -10.85 4.96
N ARG A 79 -14.99 -9.62 4.53
CA ARG A 79 -15.99 -8.76 5.18
C ARG A 79 -17.39 -9.36 5.09
N THR A 80 -17.77 -9.92 3.95
CA THR A 80 -19.06 -10.62 3.80
C THR A 80 -19.14 -11.85 4.69
N ALA A 81 -18.05 -12.62 4.83
CA ALA A 81 -18.02 -13.75 5.77
C ALA A 81 -18.15 -13.31 7.23
N LEU A 82 -17.49 -12.21 7.61
CA LEU A 82 -17.59 -11.62 8.95
C LEU A 82 -18.98 -11.04 9.23
N ALA A 83 -19.64 -10.43 8.25
CA ALA A 83 -21.02 -9.96 8.41
C ALA A 83 -21.96 -11.13 8.71
N ARG A 84 -21.88 -12.23 7.93
CA ARG A 84 -22.68 -13.43 8.16
C ARG A 84 -22.46 -14.05 9.54
N SER A 85 -21.21 -14.17 9.99
CA SER A 85 -20.91 -14.73 11.31
C SER A 85 -21.40 -13.83 12.46
N ARG A 86 -21.39 -12.50 12.26
CA ARG A 86 -21.99 -11.54 13.20
C ARG A 86 -23.51 -11.68 13.26
N ASP A 87 -24.17 -11.89 12.12
CA ASP A 87 -25.61 -12.09 12.08
C ASP A 87 -26.02 -13.38 12.81
N GLU A 88 -25.28 -14.48 12.59
CA GLU A 88 -25.45 -15.75 13.31
C GLU A 88 -25.27 -15.55 14.83
N ALA A 89 -24.17 -14.93 15.26
CA ALA A 89 -23.92 -14.66 16.67
C ALA A 89 -24.98 -13.72 17.29
N GLY A 90 -25.43 -12.72 16.53
CA GLY A 90 -26.49 -11.79 16.95
C GLY A 90 -27.85 -12.47 17.10
N ALA A 91 -28.16 -13.47 16.26
CA ALA A 91 -29.36 -14.29 16.41
C ALA A 91 -29.34 -15.06 17.75
N LEU A 92 -28.23 -15.72 18.05
CA LEU A 92 -28.03 -16.42 19.32
C LEU A 92 -28.12 -15.49 20.54
N ALA A 93 -27.56 -14.29 20.44
CA ALA A 93 -27.65 -13.28 21.49
C ALA A 93 -29.11 -12.86 21.75
N ARG A 94 -29.92 -12.69 20.71
CA ARG A 94 -31.35 -12.39 20.84
C ARG A 94 -32.14 -13.56 21.45
N GLU A 95 -31.79 -14.80 21.13
CA GLU A 95 -32.37 -15.98 21.78
C GLU A 95 -32.04 -16.01 23.27
N GLN A 96 -30.80 -15.70 23.68
CA GLN A 96 -30.45 -15.59 25.09
C GLN A 96 -31.25 -14.48 25.79
N TYR A 97 -31.41 -13.33 25.14
CA TYR A 97 -32.15 -12.22 25.70
C TYR A 97 -33.65 -12.53 25.87
N ARG A 98 -34.24 -13.26 24.91
CA ARG A 98 -35.67 -13.65 24.96
C ARG A 98 -35.93 -14.88 25.83
N GLY A 99 -34.98 -15.80 25.94
CA GLY A 99 -35.08 -17.03 26.72
C GLY A 99 -34.64 -16.90 28.18
N GLY A 100 -34.18 -15.72 28.59
CA GLY A 100 -33.63 -15.45 29.92
C GLY A 100 -34.70 -15.35 31.01
N VAL A 101 -35.25 -16.49 31.44
CA VAL A 101 -35.84 -16.65 32.77
C VAL A 101 -35.13 -17.82 33.45
N GLY A 102 -34.48 -17.53 34.57
CA GLY A 102 -33.54 -18.42 35.26
C GLY A 102 -34.11 -19.79 35.60
N GLY A 103 -33.35 -20.83 35.25
CA GLY A 103 -33.57 -22.21 35.66
C GLY A 103 -32.36 -22.76 36.43
N LEU A 104 -32.62 -23.78 37.25
CA LEU A 104 -31.61 -24.52 38.00
C LEU A 104 -30.56 -25.16 37.08
N SER A 105 -29.36 -25.45 37.60
CA SER A 105 -28.31 -26.18 36.88
C SER A 105 -28.85 -27.48 36.26
N PRO A 106 -28.41 -27.90 35.05
CA PRO A 106 -28.88 -29.13 34.40
C PRO A 106 -28.77 -30.38 35.30
N ALA A 107 -27.69 -30.49 36.08
CA ALA A 107 -27.48 -31.60 37.01
C ALA A 107 -28.51 -31.61 38.15
N VAL A 108 -28.86 -30.43 38.67
CA VAL A 108 -29.90 -30.28 39.71
C VAL A 108 -31.28 -30.54 39.12
N THR A 109 -31.50 -30.12 37.87
CA THR A 109 -32.76 -30.37 37.15
C THR A 109 -32.96 -31.87 36.89
N LEU A 110 -31.90 -32.63 36.59
CA LEU A 110 -31.96 -34.08 36.40
C LEU A 110 -32.25 -34.81 37.72
N LEU A 111 -31.62 -34.39 38.82
CA LEU A 111 -31.82 -34.97 40.16
C LEU A 111 -33.24 -34.76 40.71
N LEU A 112 -33.89 -33.65 40.31
CA LEU A 112 -35.24 -33.29 40.73
C LEU A 112 -36.31 -33.64 39.67
N ALA A 113 -35.93 -34.27 38.56
CA ALA A 113 -36.86 -34.59 37.48
C ALA A 113 -37.77 -35.76 37.86
N ALA A 114 -39.08 -35.56 37.70
CA ALA A 114 -40.08 -36.65 37.83
C ALA A 114 -39.95 -37.71 36.73
N ASP A 115 -39.36 -37.36 35.59
CA ASP A 115 -39.08 -38.23 34.45
C ASP A 115 -37.60 -38.09 34.03
N PRO A 116 -36.72 -39.02 34.44
CA PRO A 116 -35.30 -38.96 34.15
C PRO A 116 -34.97 -39.21 32.67
N GLU A 117 -35.72 -40.05 31.95
CA GLU A 117 -35.49 -40.29 30.52
C GLU A 117 -35.82 -39.05 29.68
N GLY A 118 -36.95 -38.40 29.96
CA GLY A 118 -37.31 -37.12 29.33
C GLY A 118 -36.36 -35.98 29.70
N ALA A 119 -35.77 -36.00 30.90
CA ALA A 119 -34.73 -35.04 31.29
C ALA A 119 -33.40 -35.27 30.56
N LEU A 120 -32.98 -36.52 30.34
CA LEU A 120 -31.79 -36.85 29.54
C LEU A 120 -31.94 -36.43 28.07
N ARG A 121 -33.12 -36.63 27.45
CA ARG A 121 -33.38 -36.12 26.08
C ARG A 121 -33.22 -34.61 25.98
N ARG A 122 -33.73 -33.86 26.97
CA ARG A 122 -33.57 -32.40 27.07
C ARG A 122 -32.10 -32.00 27.25
N GLN A 123 -31.30 -32.74 28.00
CA GLN A 123 -29.85 -32.46 28.08
C GLN A 123 -29.17 -32.58 26.72
N HIS A 124 -29.49 -33.60 25.93
CA HIS A 124 -28.92 -33.77 24.59
C HIS A 124 -29.28 -32.61 23.64
N GLU A 125 -30.47 -32.02 23.81
CA GLU A 125 -30.87 -30.80 23.08
C GLU A 125 -30.05 -29.59 23.52
N LEU A 126 -29.82 -29.43 24.84
CA LEU A 126 -28.99 -28.38 25.41
C LEU A 126 -27.52 -28.49 24.97
N GLU A 127 -26.96 -29.70 24.93
CA GLU A 127 -25.60 -29.95 24.44
C GLU A 127 -25.45 -29.56 22.97
N ARG A 128 -26.42 -29.95 22.12
CA ARG A 128 -26.44 -29.53 20.70
C ARG A 128 -26.52 -28.01 20.54
N GLU A 129 -27.31 -27.35 21.37
CA GLU A 129 -27.42 -25.89 21.38
C GLU A 129 -26.12 -25.22 21.84
N ALA A 130 -25.51 -25.73 22.92
CA ALA A 130 -24.22 -25.24 23.40
C ALA A 130 -23.14 -25.40 22.31
N ALA A 131 -23.11 -26.55 21.63
CA ALA A 131 -22.20 -26.81 20.51
C ALA A 131 -22.45 -25.84 19.34
N ARG A 132 -23.71 -25.53 19.00
CA ARG A 132 -24.05 -24.52 17.98
C ARG A 132 -23.50 -23.14 18.36
N ARG A 133 -23.67 -22.71 19.61
CA ARG A 133 -23.18 -21.42 20.11
C ARG A 133 -21.67 -21.32 20.06
N VAL A 134 -20.97 -22.35 20.54
CA VAL A 134 -19.50 -22.42 20.46
C VAL A 134 -19.04 -22.37 19.00
N GLY A 135 -19.70 -23.10 18.11
CA GLY A 135 -19.42 -23.08 16.67
C GLY A 135 -19.60 -21.69 16.05
N ALA A 136 -20.69 -20.99 16.37
CA ALA A 136 -20.94 -19.63 15.87
C ALA A 136 -19.90 -18.62 16.36
N LEU A 137 -19.54 -18.66 17.66
CA LEU A 137 -18.49 -17.81 18.22
C LEU A 137 -17.12 -18.10 17.59
N SER A 138 -16.79 -19.37 17.34
CA SER A 138 -15.56 -19.76 16.64
C SER A 138 -15.53 -19.25 15.19
N ARG A 139 -16.64 -19.34 14.46
CA ARG A 139 -16.77 -18.75 13.10
C ARG A 139 -16.65 -17.22 13.14
N LEU A 140 -17.23 -16.57 14.14
CA LEU A 140 -17.10 -15.12 14.33
C LEU A 140 -15.64 -14.72 14.57
N ALA A 141 -14.96 -15.39 15.50
CA ALA A 141 -13.56 -15.11 15.81
C ALA A 141 -12.64 -15.34 14.60
N SER A 142 -12.78 -16.47 13.91
CA SER A 142 -11.96 -16.80 12.73
C SER A 142 -12.21 -15.88 11.55
N SER A 143 -13.47 -15.53 11.26
CA SER A 143 -13.80 -14.56 10.20
C SER A 143 -13.33 -13.14 10.53
N ALA A 144 -13.36 -12.73 11.80
CA ALA A 144 -12.83 -11.45 12.25
C ALA A 144 -11.31 -11.38 12.06
N ALA A 145 -10.59 -12.41 12.53
CA ALA A 145 -9.14 -12.50 12.36
C ALA A 145 -8.74 -12.50 10.88
N ARG A 146 -9.45 -13.25 10.03
CA ARG A 146 -9.20 -13.27 8.58
C ARG A 146 -9.44 -11.90 7.95
N ALA A 147 -10.56 -11.25 8.25
CA ALA A 147 -10.87 -9.92 7.71
C ALA A 147 -9.81 -8.89 8.11
N GLU A 148 -9.28 -8.98 9.33
CA GLU A 148 -8.23 -8.09 9.82
C GLU A 148 -6.89 -8.31 9.10
N VAL A 149 -6.47 -9.56 8.92
CA VAL A 149 -5.25 -9.91 8.17
C VAL A 149 -5.35 -9.41 6.73
N VAL A 150 -6.45 -9.69 6.04
CA VAL A 150 -6.66 -9.25 4.66
C VAL A 150 -6.75 -7.72 4.57
N ALA A 151 -7.38 -7.06 5.54
CA ALA A 151 -7.44 -5.60 5.59
C ALA A 151 -6.05 -4.96 5.72
N ARG A 152 -5.16 -5.53 6.55
CA ARG A 152 -3.77 -5.10 6.63
C ARG A 152 -3.06 -5.29 5.29
N GLY A 153 -3.20 -6.46 4.67
CA GLY A 153 -2.64 -6.73 3.35
C GLY A 153 -3.10 -5.73 2.29
N ALA A 154 -4.40 -5.43 2.24
CA ALA A 154 -4.98 -4.47 1.31
C ALA A 154 -4.41 -3.06 1.48
N ARG A 155 -4.24 -2.62 2.74
CA ARG A 155 -3.61 -1.32 3.05
C ARG A 155 -2.17 -1.27 2.55
N VAL A 156 -1.36 -2.28 2.86
CA VAL A 156 0.03 -2.36 2.41
C VAL A 156 0.12 -2.37 0.87
N ALA A 157 -0.74 -3.13 0.20
CA ALA A 157 -0.78 -3.19 -1.26
C ALA A 157 -1.14 -1.84 -1.89
N LEU A 158 -2.11 -1.12 -1.31
CA LEU A 158 -2.52 0.21 -1.72
C LEU A 158 -1.42 1.25 -1.50
N ASP A 159 -0.78 1.25 -0.33
CA ASP A 159 0.31 2.18 -0.01
C ASP A 159 1.49 1.99 -0.96
N ALA A 160 1.84 0.75 -1.27
CA ALA A 160 2.86 0.44 -2.26
C ALA A 160 2.48 0.93 -3.67
N GLN A 161 1.21 0.76 -4.08
CA GLN A 161 0.70 1.30 -5.35
C GLN A 161 0.80 2.83 -5.40
N LEU A 162 0.34 3.52 -4.35
CA LEU A 162 0.36 4.98 -4.28
C LEU A 162 1.79 5.52 -4.29
N THR A 163 2.70 4.88 -3.55
CA THR A 163 4.12 5.24 -3.54
C THR A 163 4.76 5.10 -4.93
N LEU A 164 4.46 4.02 -5.65
CA LEU A 164 4.96 3.82 -7.01
C LEU A 164 4.36 4.82 -8.01
N ALA A 165 3.06 5.14 -7.86
CA ALA A 165 2.40 6.15 -8.68
C ALA A 165 3.02 7.53 -8.47
N ASP A 166 3.18 7.98 -7.22
CA ASP A 166 3.82 9.27 -6.88
C ASP A 166 5.24 9.33 -7.44
N ARG A 167 6.04 8.27 -7.26
CA ARG A 167 7.39 8.21 -7.82
C ARG A 167 7.38 8.36 -9.34
N ARG A 168 6.48 7.65 -10.03
CA ARG A 168 6.36 7.73 -11.50
C ARG A 168 5.96 9.13 -11.95
N ASP A 169 5.02 9.77 -11.25
CA ASP A 169 4.60 11.13 -11.56
C ASP A 169 5.74 12.14 -11.35
N ARG A 170 6.53 11.99 -10.28
CA ARG A 170 7.74 12.82 -10.07
C ARG A 170 8.76 12.66 -11.20
N ARG A 171 8.95 11.45 -11.74
CA ARG A 171 9.86 11.21 -12.88
C ARG A 171 9.34 11.88 -14.15
N ARG A 172 8.04 11.79 -14.41
CA ARG A 172 7.39 12.51 -15.52
C ARG A 172 7.60 14.02 -15.41
N GLU A 173 7.39 14.59 -14.23
CA GLU A 173 7.58 16.02 -13.99
C GLU A 173 9.06 16.44 -14.08
N ALA A 174 9.99 15.58 -13.66
CA ALA A 174 11.42 15.82 -13.85
C ALA A 174 11.82 15.85 -15.33
N ALA A 175 11.29 14.93 -16.14
CA ALA A 175 11.52 14.92 -17.59
C ALA A 175 10.97 16.20 -18.25
N ARG A 176 9.75 16.61 -17.90
CA ARG A 176 9.13 17.86 -18.38
C ARG A 176 9.96 19.09 -18.04
N ARG A 177 10.35 19.25 -16.77
CA ARG A 177 11.19 20.38 -16.34
C ARG A 177 12.52 20.43 -17.10
N GLY A 178 13.11 19.27 -17.40
CA GLY A 178 14.32 19.19 -18.21
C GLY A 178 14.12 19.74 -19.62
N LEU A 179 13.00 19.40 -20.26
CA LEU A 179 12.64 19.92 -21.58
C LEU A 179 12.32 21.43 -21.53
N ASP A 180 11.56 21.89 -20.54
CA ASP A 180 11.24 23.32 -20.37
C ASP A 180 12.50 24.17 -20.16
N GLU A 181 13.51 23.62 -19.47
CA GLU A 181 14.81 24.28 -19.29
C GLU A 181 15.62 24.32 -20.59
N VAL A 182 15.52 23.28 -21.44
CA VAL A 182 16.11 23.29 -22.80
C VAL A 182 15.45 24.38 -23.64
N GLU A 183 14.12 24.45 -23.67
CA GLU A 183 13.38 25.48 -24.41
C GLU A 183 13.73 26.88 -23.94
N ARG A 184 13.75 27.13 -22.62
CA ARG A 184 14.14 28.41 -22.04
C ARG A 184 15.60 28.78 -22.36
N LEU A 185 16.50 27.80 -22.33
CA LEU A 185 17.89 28.03 -22.70
C LEU A 185 18.00 28.46 -24.16
N LEU A 186 17.32 27.76 -25.08
CA LEU A 186 17.36 28.07 -26.51
C LEU A 186 16.70 29.42 -26.84
N ALA A 187 15.59 29.75 -26.20
CA ALA A 187 14.90 31.03 -26.38
C ALA A 187 15.71 32.24 -25.87
N GLY A 188 16.61 32.01 -24.91
CA GLY A 188 17.47 33.06 -24.34
C GLY A 188 18.81 33.28 -25.05
N LEU A 189 19.07 32.60 -26.16
CA LEU A 189 20.31 32.74 -26.93
C LEU A 189 20.21 33.86 -27.98
N SER A 190 21.30 34.60 -28.16
CA SER A 190 21.45 35.55 -29.27
C SER A 190 21.61 34.82 -30.62
N GLU A 191 21.37 35.52 -31.73
CA GLU A 191 21.57 34.97 -33.08
C GLU A 191 23.01 34.48 -33.31
N ARG A 192 24.00 35.19 -32.77
CA ARG A 192 25.42 34.80 -32.84
C ARG A 192 25.68 33.48 -32.11
N GLU A 193 25.17 33.34 -30.89
CA GLU A 193 25.31 32.11 -30.11
C GLU A 193 24.58 30.93 -30.78
N LEU A 194 23.39 31.15 -31.33
CA LEU A 194 22.63 30.13 -32.08
C LEU A 194 23.37 29.70 -33.36
N ALA A 195 23.94 30.64 -34.11
CA ALA A 195 24.72 30.33 -35.31
C ALA A 195 25.97 29.51 -34.95
N ALA A 196 26.67 29.89 -33.87
CA ALA A 196 27.85 29.17 -33.38
C ALA A 196 27.50 27.75 -32.89
N LEU A 197 26.38 27.58 -32.18
CA LEU A 197 25.84 26.26 -31.80
C LEU A 197 25.54 25.39 -33.02
N ARG A 198 24.86 25.93 -34.05
CA ARG A 198 24.55 25.20 -35.29
C ARG A 198 25.80 24.82 -36.09
N ALA A 199 26.83 25.66 -36.08
CA ALA A 199 28.11 25.37 -36.71
C ALA A 199 28.84 24.22 -35.98
N SER A 200 28.79 24.21 -34.64
CA SER A 200 29.43 23.18 -33.83
C SER A 200 28.77 21.80 -33.86
N GLY A 201 27.49 21.70 -34.23
CA GLY A 201 26.75 20.43 -34.32
C GLY A 201 26.84 19.70 -35.66
N ARG A 202 27.58 20.23 -36.65
CA ARG A 202 27.76 19.66 -38.00
C ARG A 202 29.12 19.00 -38.24
N GLY A 203 29.97 18.91 -37.22
CA GLY A 203 31.25 18.16 -37.24
C GLY A 203 31.17 16.96 -36.31
#